data_AF-A0AAJ0QT72-F1
#
_entry.id   AF-A0AAJ0QT72-F1
#
_cell.length_a   1.000
_cell.length_b   1.000
_cell.length_c   1.000
_cell.angle_alpha   90.00
_cell.angle_beta   90.00
_cell.angle_gamma   90.00
#
_symmetry.space_group_name_H-M   'P 1'
#
loop_
_entity.id
_entity.type
_entity.pdbx_description
1 polymer ?
#
loop_
_entity_poly.entity_id
_entity_poly.type
_entity_poly.pdbx_seq_one_letter_code
_entity_poly.pdbx_strand_id
1 'polypeptide(L)'
;MYGPKAFDIAGYTYKGENFTPVNLINYMVSIGELSPAARDMSVGDALDQHAGALAIDRYDESSFDSSEFPKVIFWSQIEDDEDWMDR
;
A
#
# COMPACT_ATOMS: atom_id res chain seq x y z
N MET A 1 -24.29 -3.60 -11.01
CA MET A 1 -22.87 -3.25 -10.85
C MET A 1 -22.42 -3.94 -9.57
N TYR A 2 -21.54 -4.93 -9.64
CA TYR A 2 -21.01 -5.57 -8.43
C TYR A 2 -19.94 -4.64 -7.85
N GLY A 3 -20.09 -4.26 -6.58
CA GLY A 3 -19.05 -3.53 -5.85
C GLY A 3 -17.79 -4.38 -5.67
N PRO A 4 -16.71 -3.79 -5.13
CA PRO A 4 -15.49 -4.51 -4.82
C PRO A 4 -15.76 -5.68 -3.86
N LYS A 5 -15.00 -6.77 -4.00
CA LYS A 5 -15.09 -7.93 -3.13
C LYS A 5 -14.37 -7.64 -1.81
N ALA A 6 -14.80 -8.30 -0.75
CA ALA A 6 -14.21 -8.18 0.59
C ALA A 6 -12.67 -8.27 0.62
N PHE A 7 -12.07 -9.13 -0.21
CA PHE A 7 -10.63 -9.39 -0.27
C PHE A 7 -9.90 -8.57 -1.35
N ASP A 8 -10.60 -7.68 -2.05
CA ASP A 8 -9.92 -6.77 -2.96
C ASP A 8 -9.10 -5.77 -2.13
N ILE A 9 -7.94 -5.37 -2.64
CA ILE A 9 -7.09 -4.36 -2.00
C ILE A 9 -7.77 -3.01 -2.16
N ALA A 10 -7.99 -2.33 -1.05
CA ALA A 10 -8.56 -1.00 -1.01
C ALA A 10 -7.49 0.08 -0.79
N GLY A 11 -6.48 -0.23 0.02
CA GLY A 11 -5.38 0.68 0.31
C GLY A 11 -4.26 0.02 1.08
N TYR A 12 -3.43 0.86 1.69
CA TYR A 12 -2.30 0.41 2.49
C TYR A 12 -2.09 1.30 3.72
N THR A 13 -1.71 0.70 4.84
CA THR A 13 -1.20 1.42 6.01
C THR A 13 0.32 1.48 5.94
N TYR A 14 0.88 2.68 6.03
CA TYR A 14 2.32 2.88 6.04
C TYR A 14 2.71 4.10 6.89
N LYS A 15 3.72 3.94 7.75
CA LYS A 15 4.24 5.00 8.64
C LYS A 15 3.16 5.78 9.42
N GLY A 16 2.12 5.07 9.86
CA GLY A 16 1.04 5.61 10.68
C GLY A 16 -0.11 6.28 9.91
N GLU A 17 -0.07 6.24 8.58
CA GLU A 17 -1.12 6.79 7.72
C GLU A 17 -1.70 5.72 6.77
N ASN A 18 -2.94 5.94 6.32
CA ASN A 18 -3.60 5.10 5.33
C ASN A 18 -3.61 5.82 3.97
N PHE A 19 -3.32 5.05 2.92
CA PHE A 19 -3.18 5.56 1.57
C PHE A 19 -3.99 4.73 0.58
N THR A 20 -4.61 5.41 -0.39
CA THR A 20 -4.99 4.78 -1.64
C THR A 20 -3.73 4.23 -2.35
N PRO A 21 -3.84 3.20 -3.19
CA PRO A 21 -2.66 2.59 -3.82
C PRO A 21 -1.78 3.58 -4.59
N VAL A 22 -2.39 4.56 -5.28
CA VAL A 22 -1.66 5.60 -6.03
C VAL A 22 -0.98 6.59 -5.09
N ASN A 23 -1.68 7.03 -4.03
CA ASN A 23 -1.12 7.98 -3.08
C ASN A 23 0.03 7.40 -2.27
N LEU A 24 0.00 6.09 -2.00
CA LEU A 24 1.13 5.39 -1.38
C LEU A 24 2.41 5.53 -2.21
N ILE A 25 2.35 5.22 -3.52
CA ILE A 25 3.52 5.33 -4.40
C ILE A 25 4.04 6.75 -4.46
N ASN A 26 3.14 7.73 -4.57
CA ASN A 26 3.53 9.14 -4.56
C ASN A 26 4.22 9.55 -3.26
N TYR A 27 3.68 9.11 -2.11
CA TYR A 27 4.25 9.36 -0.80
C TYR A 27 5.63 8.72 -0.66
N MET A 28 5.76 7.42 -0.95
CA MET A 28 7.03 6.69 -0.85
C MET A 28 8.12 7.28 -1.77
N VAL A 29 7.76 7.74 -2.96
CA VAL A 29 8.71 8.49 -3.82
C VAL A 29 9.07 9.84 -3.20
N SER A 30 8.11 10.56 -2.61
CA SER A 30 8.36 11.88 -2.01
C SER A 30 9.33 11.83 -0.82
N ILE A 31 9.32 10.72 -0.06
CA ILE A 31 10.22 10.50 1.08
C ILE A 31 11.49 9.73 0.71
N GLY A 32 11.66 9.36 -0.57
CA GLY A 32 12.87 8.75 -1.10
C GLY A 32 13.00 7.23 -0.93
N GLU A 33 11.94 6.53 -0.53
CA GLU A 33 11.91 5.05 -0.42
C GLU A 33 11.83 4.37 -1.80
N LEU A 34 11.18 5.04 -2.77
CA LEU A 34 11.05 4.58 -4.14
C LEU A 34 11.66 5.58 -5.13
N SER A 35 12.16 5.06 -6.25
CA SER A 35 12.59 5.90 -7.37
C SER A 35 11.38 6.54 -8.08
N PRO A 36 11.52 7.70 -8.76
CA PRO A 36 10.43 8.32 -9.50
C PRO A 36 9.77 7.42 -10.57
N ALA A 37 10.52 6.45 -11.11
CA ALA A 37 10.01 5.50 -12.10
C ALA A 37 8.93 4.56 -11.55
N ALA A 38 8.82 4.42 -10.22
CA ALA A 38 7.77 3.61 -9.60
C ALA A 38 6.35 4.12 -9.91
N ARG A 39 6.19 5.40 -10.30
CA ARG A 39 4.90 5.97 -10.72
C ARG A 39 4.34 5.38 -12.00
N ASP A 40 5.22 4.85 -12.86
CA ASP A 40 4.85 4.24 -14.13
C ASP A 40 4.64 2.72 -14.01
N MET A 41 4.77 2.17 -12.80
CA MET A 41 4.61 0.75 -12.50
C MET A 41 3.23 0.47 -11.89
N SER A 42 2.82 -0.80 -11.91
CA SER A 42 1.75 -1.24 -11.03
C SER A 42 2.20 -1.13 -9.56
N VAL A 43 1.26 -0.84 -8.66
CA VAL A 43 1.56 -0.75 -7.22
C VAL A 43 2.13 -2.06 -6.70
N GLY A 44 1.61 -3.19 -7.18
CA GLY A 44 2.14 -4.52 -6.85
C GLY A 44 3.62 -4.68 -7.22
N ASP A 45 3.98 -4.36 -8.47
CA ASP A 45 5.35 -4.50 -8.95
C ASP A 45 6.33 -3.56 -8.22
N ALA A 46 5.91 -2.32 -7.95
CA ALA A 46 6.73 -1.36 -7.23
C ALA A 46 7.01 -1.83 -5.79
N LEU A 47 5.99 -2.37 -5.12
CA LEU A 47 6.11 -2.94 -3.79
C LEU A 47 6.90 -4.24 -3.76
N ASP A 48 6.76 -5.13 -4.76
CA ASP A 48 7.55 -6.35 -4.86
C ASP A 48 9.05 -6.03 -5.03
N GLN A 49 9.41 -5.04 -5.84
CA GLN A 49 10.80 -4.60 -5.99
C GLN A 49 11.36 -4.01 -4.69
N HIS A 50 10.58 -3.18 -4.00
CA HIS A 50 11.00 -2.56 -2.74
C HIS A 50 11.15 -3.60 -1.62
N ALA A 51 10.20 -4.53 -1.50
CA ALA A 51 10.27 -5.64 -0.56
C ALA A 51 11.51 -6.51 -0.79
N GLY A 52 11.81 -6.81 -2.06
CA GLY A 52 13.01 -7.54 -2.44
C GLY A 52 14.31 -6.82 -2.05
N ALA A 53 14.36 -5.49 -2.18
CA ALA A 53 15.52 -4.69 -1.77
C ALA A 53 15.72 -4.67 -0.24
N LEU A 54 14.64 -4.78 0.53
CA LEU A 54 14.66 -4.81 2.00
C LEU A 54 14.73 -6.23 2.59
N ALA A 55 14.71 -7.26 1.74
CA ALA A 55 14.58 -8.67 2.15
C ALA A 55 13.33 -8.95 3.02
N ILE A 56 12.23 -8.28 2.70
CA ILE A 56 10.93 -8.43 3.37
C ILE A 56 10.06 -9.40 2.57
N ASP A 57 9.44 -10.38 3.26
CA ASP A 57 8.37 -11.19 2.68
C ASP A 57 7.03 -10.46 2.85
N ARG A 58 6.67 -9.64 1.85
CA ARG A 58 5.45 -8.82 1.92
C ARG A 58 4.15 -9.62 1.86
N TYR A 59 4.21 -10.93 1.60
CA TYR A 59 3.06 -11.83 1.64
C TYR A 59 2.86 -12.47 3.02
N ASP A 60 3.84 -12.33 3.93
CA ASP A 60 3.72 -12.64 5.35
C ASP A 60 3.66 -11.35 6.16
N GLU A 61 2.46 -10.78 6.31
CA GLU A 61 2.25 -9.52 7.06
C GLU A 61 2.62 -9.58 8.55
N SER A 62 2.84 -10.78 9.09
CA SER A 62 3.30 -10.97 10.47
C SER A 62 4.81 -10.79 10.62
N SER A 63 5.55 -10.75 9.50
CA SER A 63 7.01 -10.70 9.49
C SER A 63 7.61 -9.28 9.53
N PHE A 64 6.79 -8.23 9.39
CA PHE A 64 7.24 -6.83 9.36
C PHE A 64 6.21 -5.89 9.99
N ASP A 65 6.63 -4.66 10.32
CA ASP A 65 5.74 -3.59 10.80
C ASP A 65 5.36 -2.60 9.70
N SER A 66 4.21 -1.91 9.82
CA SER A 66 3.79 -0.91 8.84
C SER A 66 4.66 0.36 8.85
N SER A 67 5.51 0.55 9.86
CA SER A 67 6.59 1.53 9.85
C SER A 67 7.76 1.16 8.95
N GLU A 68 7.94 -0.13 8.65
CA GLU A 68 9.03 -0.66 7.81
C GLU A 68 8.57 -0.84 6.36
N PHE A 69 7.39 -1.41 6.15
CA PHE A 69 6.84 -1.68 4.82
C PHE A 69 5.31 -1.59 4.79
N PRO A 70 4.68 -1.14 3.68
CA PRO A 70 3.23 -0.98 3.62
C PRO A 70 2.45 -2.29 3.87
N LYS A 71 1.44 -2.24 4.76
CA LYS A 71 0.50 -3.35 5.01
C LYS A 71 -0.79 -3.17 4.24
N VAL A 72 -1.42 -4.25 3.81
CA VAL A 72 -2.63 -4.20 2.98
C VAL A 72 -3.85 -3.84 3.82
N ILE A 73 -4.71 -2.98 3.26
CA ILE A 73 -6.08 -2.77 3.74
C ILE A 73 -7.01 -3.39 2.70
N PHE A 74 -7.79 -4.39 3.11
CA PHE A 74 -8.83 -5.00 2.30
C PHE A 74 -10.14 -4.23 2.38
N TRP A 75 -10.98 -4.34 1.35
CA TRP A 75 -12.30 -3.68 1.34
C TRP A 75 -13.20 -4.10 2.51
N SER A 76 -13.06 -5.30 3.06
CA SER A 76 -13.79 -5.72 4.26
C SER A 76 -13.38 -5.01 5.55
N GLN A 77 -12.25 -4.31 5.54
CA GLN A 77 -11.71 -3.57 6.69
C GLN A 77 -12.05 -2.07 6.62
N ILE A 78 -12.69 -1.62 5.55
CA ILE A 78 -13.12 -0.22 5.41
C ILE A 78 -14.44 -0.04 6.12
N GLU A 79 -14.48 0.98 6.97
CA GLU A 79 -15.71 1.52 7.55
C GLU A 79 -16.27 2.64 6.64
N ASP A 80 -17.58 2.90 6.73
CA ASP A 80 -18.29 3.81 5.80
C ASP A 80 -17.83 5.28 5.89
N ASP A 81 -17.05 5.65 6.90
CA ASP A 81 -16.57 7.02 7.22
C ASP A 81 -15.05 7.21 7.05
N GLU A 82 -14.39 6.36 6.28
CA GLU A 82 -12.94 6.41 6.04
C GLU A 82 -12.52 7.50 5.03
N ASP A 83 -12.33 8.73 5.53
CA ASP A 83 -11.97 9.94 4.77
C ASP A 83 -10.69 9.83 3.89
N TRP A 84 -9.80 8.87 4.17
CA TRP A 84 -8.56 8.71 3.39
C TRP A 84 -8.78 8.11 2.01
N MET A 85 -9.95 7.51 1.76
CA MET A 85 -10.35 6.96 0.46
C MET A 85 -10.72 8.05 -0.56
N ASP A 86 -11.11 9.24 -0.08
CA ASP A 86 -11.51 10.38 -0.90
C ASP A 86 -10.35 11.33 -1.26
N ARG A 87 -9.14 11.03 -0.78
CA ARG A 87 -7.90 11.80 -1.01
C ARG A 87 -7.05 11.17 -2.11
#